data_AF-A0A7S1M9Z7-F1
#
_entry.id   AF-A0A7S1M9Z7-F1
#
_cell.length_a   1.000
_cell.length_b   1.000
_cell.length_c   1.000
_cell.angle_alpha   90.00
_cell.angle_beta   90.00
_cell.angle_gamma   90.00
#
_symmetry.space_group_name_H-M   'P 1'
#
loop_
_entity.id
_entity.type
_entity.pdbx_description
1 polymer ?
#
loop_
_entity_poly.entity_id
_entity_poly.type
_entity_poly.pdbx_seq_one_letter_code
_entity_poly.pdbx_strand_id
1 'polypeptide(L)'
;ALGRPERGLHVVDATGGFGSDALLMSSCFGLAVTVVERHPLVFAVLEDAARRAAPLPSTSVFGGPVLFGEAGQLLAGSASEGGSPGRPDLVYLDPMFPRERARRARPELAMQVLAAVCASEPLAVTSGGAAAGPESERRLLEAARRCARRRVVVKRARSSDYLGGVRPSRKQIGTTNRFDIYMPLPNG
;
A
#
# COMPACT_ATOMS: atom_id res chain seq x y z
N ALA A 1 3.70 -13.09 -5.18
CA ALA A 1 2.51 -12.94 -4.31
C ALA A 1 1.27 -12.47 -5.06
N LEU A 2 1.43 -11.55 -6.02
CA LEU A 2 0.33 -10.94 -6.78
C LEU A 2 -0.39 -11.90 -7.75
N GLY A 3 0.22 -13.04 -8.09
CA GLY A 3 -0.33 -14.04 -9.00
C GLY A 3 0.48 -14.16 -10.29
N ARG A 4 -0.12 -14.77 -11.32
CA ARG A 4 0.42 -14.72 -12.68
C ARG A 4 0.25 -13.29 -13.18
N PRO A 5 1.29 -12.68 -13.80
CA PRO A 5 1.18 -11.34 -14.36
C PRO A 5 0.20 -11.38 -15.53
N GLU A 6 -1.01 -10.88 -15.28
CA GLU A 6 -2.02 -10.61 -16.30
C GLU A 6 -1.98 -9.10 -16.54
N ARG A 7 -1.58 -8.68 -17.74
CA ARG A 7 -1.48 -7.25 -18.08
C ARG A 7 -2.84 -6.58 -17.89
N GLY A 8 -2.83 -5.37 -17.33
CA GLY A 8 -4.04 -4.56 -17.17
C GLY A 8 -4.87 -4.85 -15.92
N LEU A 9 -4.45 -5.78 -15.05
CA LEU A 9 -5.07 -5.88 -13.72
C LEU A 9 -4.84 -4.58 -12.94
N HIS A 10 -5.89 -4.15 -12.25
CA HIS A 10 -5.85 -2.95 -11.41
C HIS A 10 -5.42 -3.31 -9.99
N VAL A 11 -4.38 -2.62 -9.51
CA VAL A 11 -3.83 -2.78 -8.18
C VAL A 11 -3.85 -1.44 -7.46
N VAL A 12 -4.29 -1.44 -6.20
CA VAL A 12 -4.10 -0.29 -5.30
C VAL A 12 -2.91 -0.60 -4.40
N ASP A 13 -1.83 0.17 -4.53
CA ASP A 13 -0.80 0.27 -3.51
C ASP A 13 -1.26 1.27 -2.45
N ALA A 14 -1.73 0.75 -1.32
CA ALA A 14 -2.34 1.54 -0.26
C ALA A 14 -1.31 2.14 0.72
N THR A 15 -0.01 1.96 0.46
CA THR A 15 1.09 2.47 1.29
C THR A 15 2.23 2.91 0.39
N GLY A 16 1.94 3.87 -0.49
CA GLY A 16 2.77 4.21 -1.64
C GLY A 16 4.22 4.57 -1.31
N GLY A 17 4.46 5.31 -0.22
CA GLY A 17 5.80 5.78 0.13
C GLY A 17 6.44 6.52 -1.05
N PHE A 18 7.67 6.15 -1.41
CA PHE A 18 8.34 6.67 -2.61
C PHE A 18 7.99 5.91 -3.91
N GLY A 19 6.99 5.03 -3.88
CA GLY A 19 6.46 4.37 -5.08
C GLY A 19 7.35 3.27 -5.66
N SER A 20 8.36 2.78 -4.94
CA SER A 20 9.30 1.77 -5.45
C SER A 20 8.61 0.44 -5.77
N ASP A 21 7.78 -0.07 -4.85
CA ASP A 21 7.02 -1.30 -5.09
C ASP A 21 5.96 -1.09 -6.19
N ALA A 22 5.28 0.06 -6.21
CA ALA A 22 4.35 0.44 -7.28
C ALA A 22 5.02 0.49 -8.66
N LEU A 23 6.21 1.07 -8.77
CA LEU A 23 6.96 1.14 -10.02
C LEU A 23 7.35 -0.25 -10.50
N LEU A 24 7.81 -1.12 -9.60
CA LEU A 24 8.12 -2.52 -9.92
C LEU A 24 6.87 -3.26 -10.40
N MET A 25 5.73 -3.07 -9.74
CA MET A 25 4.46 -3.66 -10.13
C MET A 25 4.02 -3.22 -11.54
N SER A 26 4.11 -1.92 -11.84
CA SER A 26 3.79 -1.37 -13.16
C SER A 26 4.79 -1.85 -14.24
N SER A 27 6.09 -1.60 -14.04
CA SER A 27 7.11 -1.81 -15.06
C SER A 27 7.45 -3.28 -15.34
N CYS A 28 7.51 -4.13 -14.31
CA CYS A 28 7.89 -5.54 -14.49
C CYS A 28 6.69 -6.45 -14.77
N PHE A 29 5.50 -6.11 -14.28
CA PHE A 29 4.31 -6.97 -14.39
C PHE A 29 3.19 -6.39 -15.25
N GLY A 30 3.30 -5.14 -15.72
CA GLY A 30 2.30 -4.49 -16.58
C GLY A 30 0.97 -4.27 -15.86
N LEU A 31 1.01 -4.06 -14.55
CA LEU A 31 -0.15 -3.78 -13.72
C LEU A 31 -0.50 -2.29 -13.78
N ALA A 32 -1.79 -1.97 -13.80
CA ALA A 32 -2.24 -0.59 -13.62
C ALA A 32 -2.30 -0.32 -12.11
N VAL A 33 -1.39 0.50 -11.59
CA VAL A 33 -1.24 0.73 -10.16
C VAL A 33 -1.76 2.12 -9.79
N THR A 34 -2.78 2.16 -8.94
CA THR A 34 -3.16 3.36 -8.18
C THR A 34 -2.32 3.41 -6.91
N VAL A 35 -1.64 4.51 -6.65
CA VAL A 35 -0.76 4.65 -5.49
C VAL A 35 -1.38 5.61 -4.50
N VAL A 36 -1.56 5.21 -3.25
CA VAL A 36 -2.13 6.04 -2.19
C VAL A 36 -1.05 6.42 -1.19
N GLU A 37 -0.92 7.71 -0.91
CA GLU A 37 -0.02 8.24 0.12
C GLU A 37 -0.76 9.26 0.98
N ARG A 38 -0.60 9.13 2.31
CA ARG A 38 -1.27 9.98 3.30
C ARG A 38 -0.43 11.15 3.75
N HIS A 39 0.90 11.03 3.68
CA HIS A 39 1.82 12.04 4.16
C HIS A 39 2.00 13.11 3.08
N PRO A 40 1.70 14.40 3.35
CA PRO A 40 1.65 15.44 2.32
C PRO A 40 2.99 15.64 1.60
N LEU A 41 4.10 15.69 2.34
CA LEU A 41 5.44 15.81 1.74
C LEU A 41 5.82 14.60 0.88
N VAL A 42 5.57 13.38 1.36
CA VAL A 42 5.87 12.16 0.61
C VAL A 42 5.02 12.09 -0.65
N PHE A 43 3.73 12.42 -0.54
CA PHE A 43 2.81 12.51 -1.68
C PHE A 43 3.32 13.52 -2.72
N ALA A 44 3.70 14.74 -2.32
CA ALA A 44 4.18 15.75 -3.25
C ALA A 44 5.46 15.32 -4.00
N VAL A 45 6.40 14.66 -3.30
CA VAL A 45 7.61 14.10 -3.90
C VAL A 45 7.27 12.96 -4.87
N LEU A 46 6.37 12.06 -4.46
CA LEU A 46 5.92 10.93 -5.28
C LEU A 46 5.20 11.40 -6.55
N GLU A 47 4.27 12.35 -6.42
CA GLU A 47 3.50 12.90 -7.53
C GLU A 47 4.40 13.62 -8.54
N ASP A 48 5.35 14.44 -8.07
CA ASP A 48 6.33 15.08 -8.95
C ASP A 48 7.21 14.06 -9.68
N ALA A 49 7.70 13.04 -8.97
CA ALA A 49 8.49 11.97 -9.57
C ALA A 49 7.68 11.19 -10.61
N ALA A 50 6.43 10.86 -10.31
CA ALA A 50 5.53 10.15 -11.22
C ALA A 50 5.25 10.96 -12.49
N ARG A 51 5.06 12.28 -12.36
CA ARG A 51 4.88 13.20 -13.48
C ARG A 51 6.12 13.28 -14.36
N ARG A 52 7.32 13.38 -13.78
CA ARG A 52 8.58 13.43 -14.54
C ARG A 52 8.92 12.11 -15.25
N ALA A 53 8.51 10.98 -14.67
CA ALA A 53 8.75 9.65 -15.22
C ALA A 53 7.66 9.18 -16.19
N ALA A 54 6.58 9.96 -16.35
CA ALA A 54 5.47 9.60 -17.21
C ALA A 54 5.90 9.46 -18.68
N PRO A 55 5.48 8.40 -19.39
CA PRO A 55 5.83 8.20 -20.79
C PRO A 55 5.12 9.22 -21.71
N LEU A 56 3.94 9.71 -21.29
CA LEU A 56 3.17 10.75 -21.96
C LEU A 56 2.63 11.75 -20.93
N PRO A 57 2.43 13.03 -21.29
CA PRO A 57 1.99 14.08 -20.36
C PRO A 57 0.68 13.80 -19.61
N SER A 58 -0.21 12.97 -20.17
CA SER A 58 -1.51 12.62 -19.61
C SER A 58 -1.55 11.25 -18.94
N THR A 59 -0.39 10.61 -18.73
CA THR A 59 -0.30 9.24 -18.20
C THR A 59 0.54 9.22 -16.93
N SER A 60 0.28 8.26 -16.05
CA SER A 60 1.14 7.98 -14.90
C SER A 60 2.14 6.89 -15.26
N VAL A 61 3.37 6.99 -14.76
CA VAL A 61 4.38 5.91 -14.83
C VAL A 61 3.86 4.60 -14.19
N PHE A 62 2.89 4.70 -13.30
CA PHE A 62 2.26 3.57 -12.62
C PHE A 62 1.09 2.97 -13.39
N GLY A 63 0.64 3.58 -14.50
CA GLY A 63 -0.57 3.19 -15.22
C GLY A 63 -1.89 3.58 -14.53
N GLY A 64 -1.85 3.97 -13.26
CA GLY A 64 -2.96 4.55 -12.51
C GLY A 64 -2.55 5.83 -11.74
N PRO A 65 -3.51 6.56 -11.16
CA PRO A 65 -3.24 7.83 -10.50
C PRO A 65 -2.48 7.67 -9.18
N VAL A 66 -1.81 8.74 -8.76
CA VAL A 66 -1.34 8.91 -7.38
C VAL A 66 -2.41 9.68 -6.62
N LEU A 67 -2.87 9.17 -5.49
CA LEU A 67 -3.95 9.74 -4.69
C LEU A 67 -3.41 10.16 -3.32
N PHE A 68 -3.76 11.38 -2.91
CA PHE A 68 -3.52 11.86 -1.57
C PHE A 68 -4.67 11.44 -0.64
N GLY A 69 -4.35 10.77 0.47
CA GLY A 69 -5.36 10.45 1.48
C GLY A 69 -5.03 9.25 2.35
N GLU A 70 -5.92 8.99 3.31
CA GLU A 70 -5.82 7.80 4.16
C GLU A 70 -6.36 6.57 3.40
N ALA A 71 -5.56 5.51 3.35
CA ALA A 71 -5.86 4.34 2.56
C ALA A 71 -7.12 3.60 3.03
N GLY A 72 -7.33 3.46 4.34
CA GLY A 72 -8.54 2.85 4.88
C GLY A 72 -9.81 3.58 4.43
N GLN A 73 -9.82 4.90 4.47
CA GLN A 73 -10.94 5.74 4.02
C GLN A 73 -11.20 5.59 2.51
N LEU A 74 -10.15 5.70 1.68
CA LEU A 74 -10.27 5.58 0.22
C LEU A 74 -10.71 4.19 -0.23
N LEU A 75 -10.22 3.14 0.44
CA LEU A 75 -10.61 1.76 0.19
C LEU A 75 -12.07 1.50 0.62
N ALA A 76 -12.51 2.08 1.73
CA ALA A 76 -13.90 1.98 2.19
C ALA A 76 -14.86 2.68 1.23
N GLY A 77 -14.55 3.91 0.78
CA GLY A 77 -15.35 4.64 -0.21
C GLY A 77 -15.48 3.91 -1.55
N SER A 78 -14.38 3.32 -2.03
CA SER A 78 -14.36 2.51 -3.24
C SER A 78 -15.17 1.20 -3.13
N ALA A 79 -15.42 0.71 -1.92
CA ALA A 79 -16.26 -0.47 -1.70
C ALA A 79 -17.76 -0.13 -1.71
N SER A 80 -18.14 1.10 -1.34
CA SER A 80 -19.53 1.57 -1.28
C SER A 80 -20.06 2.15 -2.59
N GLU A 81 -19.20 2.73 -3.44
CA GLU A 81 -19.65 3.40 -4.65
C GLU A 81 -19.54 2.51 -5.88
N GLY A 82 -20.69 2.16 -6.47
CA GLY A 82 -20.79 1.48 -7.76
C GLY A 82 -20.37 2.34 -8.98
N GLY A 83 -19.64 3.45 -8.77
CA GLY A 83 -19.38 4.47 -9.79
C GLY A 83 -17.96 5.09 -9.83
N SER A 84 -17.06 4.78 -8.89
CA SER A 84 -15.62 5.15 -8.98
C SER A 84 -14.85 4.09 -9.78
N PRO A 85 -13.58 4.32 -10.22
CA PRO A 85 -12.87 3.36 -11.08
C PRO A 85 -12.92 2.00 -10.37
N GLY A 86 -13.56 1.03 -11.04
CA GLY A 86 -14.20 -0.09 -10.35
C GLY A 86 -13.26 -0.81 -9.38
N ARG A 87 -13.84 -1.41 -8.32
CA ARG A 87 -13.12 -2.18 -7.29
C ARG A 87 -11.83 -2.84 -7.83
N PRO A 88 -10.67 -2.60 -7.19
CA PRO A 88 -9.40 -3.10 -7.70
C PRO A 88 -9.35 -4.62 -7.67
N ASP A 89 -8.60 -5.23 -8.58
CA ASP A 89 -8.36 -6.66 -8.55
C ASP A 89 -7.57 -7.06 -7.31
N LEU A 90 -6.59 -6.23 -6.95
CA LEU A 90 -5.65 -6.47 -5.86
C LEU A 90 -5.47 -5.22 -5.00
N VAL A 91 -5.32 -5.41 -3.70
CA VAL A 91 -4.83 -4.36 -2.79
C VAL A 91 -3.49 -4.81 -2.23
N TYR A 92 -2.49 -3.94 -2.29
CA TYR A 92 -1.15 -4.13 -1.77
C TYR A 92 -0.93 -3.23 -0.55
N LEU A 93 -0.36 -3.80 0.51
CA LEU A 93 -0.07 -3.11 1.77
C LEU A 93 1.37 -3.43 2.21
N ASP A 94 2.21 -2.41 2.37
CA ASP A 94 3.54 -2.45 3.01
C ASP A 94 3.64 -1.35 4.07
N PRO A 95 2.83 -1.39 5.13
CA PRO A 95 2.84 -0.32 6.10
C PRO A 95 4.16 -0.36 6.89
N MET A 96 4.89 0.76 6.82
CA MET A 96 6.08 0.99 7.64
C MET A 96 5.67 1.24 9.10
N PHE A 97 5.39 0.16 9.85
CA PHE A 97 5.15 0.31 11.28
C PHE A 97 6.46 0.29 12.07
N PRO A 98 6.57 1.12 13.13
CA PRO A 98 7.74 1.12 14.00
C PRO A 98 7.88 -0.27 14.61
N ARG A 99 8.93 -0.99 14.19
CA ARG A 99 9.25 -2.29 14.75
C ARG A 99 9.78 -2.09 16.17
N GLU A 100 9.19 -2.78 17.13
CA GLU A 100 9.95 -3.10 18.34
C GLU A 100 11.17 -3.93 17.92
N ARG A 101 12.34 -3.40 18.30
CA ARG A 101 13.69 -3.77 17.86
C ARG A 101 13.87 -5.21 17.38
N ALA A 102 14.28 -5.36 16.11
CA ALA A 102 15.08 -6.50 15.66
C ALA A 102 16.10 -6.08 14.55
N ARG A 103 17.30 -5.70 15.05
CA ARG A 103 18.69 -5.72 14.52
C ARG A 103 19.08 -5.53 13.02
N ARG A 104 20.13 -4.69 12.90
CA ARG A 104 21.49 -4.84 12.29
C ARG A 104 21.82 -4.40 10.85
N ALA A 105 20.89 -4.28 9.91
CA ALA A 105 21.18 -3.66 8.61
C ALA A 105 20.60 -2.25 8.56
N ARG A 106 21.41 -1.25 8.19
CA ARG A 106 20.88 0.08 7.88
C ARG A 106 20.02 -0.06 6.61
N PRO A 107 18.75 0.34 6.62
CA PRO A 107 17.94 0.39 5.40
C PRO A 107 18.65 1.22 4.33
N GLU A 108 18.27 1.08 3.07
CA GLU A 108 18.73 2.01 2.03
C GLU A 108 18.45 3.46 2.45
N LEU A 109 19.32 4.39 2.04
CA LEU A 109 19.23 5.79 2.46
C LEU A 109 17.85 6.40 2.20
N ALA A 110 17.24 6.07 1.06
CA ALA A 110 15.88 6.49 0.72
C ALA A 110 14.88 6.05 1.81
N MET A 111 14.94 4.80 2.27
CA MET A 111 14.04 4.30 3.29
C MET A 111 14.30 4.91 4.68
N GLN A 112 15.56 5.26 4.97
CA GLN A 112 15.90 6.02 6.18
C GLN A 112 15.33 7.44 6.15
N VAL A 113 15.46 8.14 5.02
CA VAL A 113 14.89 9.48 4.81
C VAL A 113 13.37 9.43 4.91
N LEU A 114 12.72 8.46 4.26
CA LEU A 114 11.27 8.29 4.33
C LEU A 114 10.78 8.09 5.75
N ALA A 115 11.43 7.19 6.50
CA ALA A 115 11.11 6.95 7.91
C ALA A 115 11.32 8.22 8.77
N ALA A 116 12.38 8.98 8.53
CA ALA A 116 12.66 10.22 9.25
C ALA A 116 11.62 11.31 8.97
N VAL A 117 11.23 11.49 7.70
CA VAL A 117 10.19 12.44 7.30
C VAL A 117 8.87 12.06 7.97
N CYS A 118 8.45 10.81 7.87
CA CYS A 118 7.22 10.32 8.51
C CYS A 118 7.23 10.44 10.04
N ALA A 119 8.40 10.39 10.68
CA ALA A 119 8.55 10.53 12.12
C ALA A 119 8.62 11.99 12.60
N SER A 120 8.86 12.94 11.69
CA SER A 120 9.06 14.36 12.01
C SER A 120 7.76 15.17 12.10
N GLU A 121 6.61 14.58 11.76
CA GLU A 121 5.30 15.19 11.93
C GLU A 121 4.93 15.27 13.43
N PRO A 122 4.64 16.47 13.97
CA PRO A 122 3.88 16.55 15.22
C PRO A 122 2.53 15.89 14.97
N LEU A 123 2.14 14.96 15.84
CA LEU A 123 0.91 14.15 15.79
C LEU A 123 -0.43 14.93 15.75
N ALA A 124 -0.42 16.24 15.42
CA ALA A 124 -1.49 17.19 15.76
C ALA A 124 -2.04 18.03 14.59
N VAL A 125 -1.60 17.89 13.33
CA VAL A 125 -2.09 18.78 12.24
C VAL A 125 -2.82 18.06 11.10
N THR A 126 -3.08 16.76 11.21
CA THR A 126 -4.06 16.10 10.33
C THR A 126 -5.11 15.40 11.18
N SER A 127 -6.33 15.91 11.07
CA SER A 127 -7.55 15.40 11.68
C SER A 127 -7.65 13.88 11.53
N GLY A 128 -7.74 13.16 12.64
CA GLY A 128 -8.12 11.75 12.65
C GLY A 128 -7.00 10.73 12.42
N GLY A 129 -5.77 11.02 12.87
CA GLY A 129 -4.70 10.03 12.94
C GLY A 129 -5.15 8.78 13.70
N ALA A 130 -5.55 7.73 12.96
CA ALA A 130 -5.89 6.44 13.53
C ALA A 130 -4.72 6.00 14.42
N ALA A 131 -4.99 5.85 15.72
CA ALA A 131 -3.98 5.47 16.70
C ALA A 131 -3.15 4.31 16.15
N ALA A 132 -1.83 4.48 16.04
CA ALA A 132 -0.95 3.41 15.61
C ALA A 132 -1.15 2.22 16.57
N GLY A 133 -1.69 1.11 16.06
CA GLY A 133 -2.03 -0.03 16.90
C GLY A 133 -2.84 -1.11 16.18
N PRO A 134 -3.03 -2.27 16.82
CA PRO A 134 -3.63 -3.45 16.20
C PRO A 134 -5.05 -3.23 15.65
N GLU A 135 -5.83 -2.35 16.26
CA GLU A 135 -7.20 -2.06 15.83
C GLU A 135 -7.23 -1.27 14.51
N SER A 136 -6.40 -0.24 14.38
CA SER A 136 -6.25 0.51 13.13
C SER A 136 -5.73 -0.39 11.99
N GLU A 137 -4.79 -1.29 12.31
CA GLU A 137 -4.32 -2.30 11.35
C GLU A 137 -5.44 -3.25 10.91
N ARG A 138 -6.30 -3.69 11.84
CA ARG A 138 -7.47 -4.53 11.52
C ARG A 138 -8.43 -3.80 10.59
N ARG A 139 -8.74 -2.52 10.87
CA ARG A 139 -9.65 -1.72 10.04
C ARG A 139 -9.11 -1.53 8.62
N LEU A 140 -7.83 -1.23 8.48
CA LEU A 140 -7.18 -1.11 7.17
C LEU A 140 -7.25 -2.44 6.40
N LEU A 141 -6.91 -3.55 7.06
CA LEU A 141 -6.99 -4.88 6.44
C LEU A 141 -8.42 -5.24 6.04
N GLU A 142 -9.40 -4.91 6.87
CA GLU A 142 -10.80 -5.18 6.57
C GLU A 142 -11.30 -4.35 5.39
N ALA A 143 -11.01 -3.05 5.35
CA ALA A 143 -11.31 -2.18 4.22
C ALA A 143 -10.69 -2.70 2.92
N ALA A 144 -9.42 -3.10 2.96
CA ALA A 144 -8.73 -3.71 1.82
C ALA A 144 -9.42 -5.00 1.34
N ARG A 145 -9.85 -5.87 2.27
CA ARG A 145 -10.51 -7.14 1.93
C ARG A 145 -11.93 -6.96 1.41
N ARG A 146 -12.65 -5.92 1.84
CA ARG A 146 -13.95 -5.55 1.26
C ARG A 146 -13.80 -4.93 -0.13
N CYS A 147 -12.74 -4.15 -0.34
CA CYS A 147 -12.49 -3.45 -1.59
C CYS A 147 -11.99 -4.38 -2.71
N ALA A 148 -10.97 -5.21 -2.44
CA ALA A 148 -10.32 -6.06 -3.44
C ALA A 148 -11.27 -7.11 -4.05
N ARG A 149 -11.17 -7.37 -5.36
CA ARG A 149 -11.93 -8.41 -6.06
C ARG A 149 -11.31 -9.80 -5.94
N ARG A 150 -9.98 -9.89 -5.92
CA ARG A 150 -9.27 -11.19 -5.96
C ARG A 150 -8.52 -11.51 -4.68
N ARG A 151 -7.73 -10.57 -4.17
CA ARG A 151 -6.93 -10.76 -2.92
C ARG A 151 -6.32 -9.46 -2.43
N VAL A 152 -5.96 -9.47 -1.15
CA VAL A 152 -5.10 -8.47 -0.51
C VAL A 152 -3.73 -9.10 -0.26
N VAL A 153 -2.66 -8.40 -0.57
CA VAL A 153 -1.28 -8.82 -0.33
C VAL A 153 -0.63 -7.85 0.65
N VAL A 154 -0.13 -8.38 1.76
CA VAL A 154 0.55 -7.60 2.79
C VAL A 154 2.01 -8.02 2.86
N LYS A 155 2.93 -7.10 2.60
CA LYS A 155 4.37 -7.29 2.81
C LYS A 155 4.70 -7.13 4.29
N ARG A 156 5.46 -8.07 4.83
CA ARG A 156 5.90 -8.09 6.23
C ARG A 156 7.34 -8.57 6.31
N ALA A 157 8.05 -8.19 7.38
CA ALA A 157 9.27 -8.90 7.73
C ALA A 157 8.95 -10.37 8.00
N ARG A 158 9.90 -11.25 7.70
CA ARG A 158 9.73 -12.69 7.93
C ARG A 158 9.31 -13.03 9.38
N SER A 159 9.82 -12.30 10.37
CA SER A 159 9.57 -12.51 11.81
C SER A 159 8.47 -11.64 12.42
N SER A 160 7.88 -10.68 11.69
CA SER A 160 6.86 -9.79 12.25
C SER A 160 5.54 -10.52 12.50
N ASP A 161 4.69 -10.02 13.39
CA ASP A 161 3.32 -10.53 13.53
C ASP A 161 2.49 -10.31 12.27
N TYR A 162 1.25 -10.83 12.23
CA TYR A 162 0.31 -10.52 11.15
C TYR A 162 -0.28 -9.14 11.31
N LEU A 163 -0.68 -8.52 10.21
CA LEU A 163 -1.36 -7.23 10.21
C LEU A 163 -2.69 -7.35 10.98
N GLY A 164 -2.84 -6.54 12.02
CA GLY A 164 -3.98 -6.59 12.93
C GLY A 164 -4.12 -7.91 13.69
N GLY A 165 -3.09 -8.76 13.75
CA GLY A 165 -3.17 -10.10 14.33
C GLY A 165 -4.06 -11.07 13.54
N VAL A 166 -4.45 -10.76 12.31
CA VAL A 166 -5.32 -11.60 11.49
C VAL A 166 -4.48 -12.60 10.69
N ARG A 167 -4.77 -13.90 10.82
CA ARG A 167 -4.02 -14.93 10.07
C ARG A 167 -4.35 -14.87 8.56
N PRO A 168 -3.35 -14.86 7.67
CA PRO A 168 -3.59 -14.88 6.22
C PRO A 168 -4.05 -16.25 5.73
N SER A 169 -4.76 -16.26 4.60
CA SER A 169 -5.19 -17.47 3.90
C SER A 169 -4.00 -18.26 3.34
N ARG A 170 -2.99 -17.54 2.82
CA ARG A 170 -1.74 -18.12 2.31
C ARG A 170 -0.57 -17.20 2.62
N LYS A 171 0.63 -17.76 2.70
CA LYS A 171 1.87 -16.98 2.80
C LYS A 171 2.83 -17.33 1.68
N GLN A 172 3.60 -16.36 1.23
CA GLN A 172 4.77 -16.58 0.40
C GLN A 172 6.00 -16.06 1.15
N ILE A 173 6.89 -16.98 1.54
CA ILE A 173 8.04 -16.68 2.39
C ILE A 173 9.26 -16.47 1.49
N GLY A 174 9.92 -15.32 1.62
CA GLY A 174 11.23 -15.06 1.05
C GLY A 174 12.34 -15.12 2.11
N THR A 175 13.53 -14.61 1.74
CA THR A 175 14.70 -14.56 2.63
C THR A 175 14.48 -13.57 3.77
N THR A 176 14.21 -12.31 3.44
CA THR A 176 14.08 -11.20 4.41
C THR A 176 12.63 -10.85 4.71
N ASN A 177 11.79 -10.89 3.68
CA ASN A 177 10.38 -10.52 3.75
C ASN A 177 9.49 -11.73 3.48
N ARG A 178 8.24 -11.63 3.89
CA ARG A 178 7.15 -12.51 3.49
C ARG A 178 5.98 -11.69 2.96
N PHE A 179 5.15 -12.32 2.16
CA PHE A 179 3.90 -11.76 1.69
C PHE A 179 2.75 -12.59 2.25
N ASP A 180 1.95 -11.97 3.10
CA ASP A 180 0.73 -12.52 3.68
C ASP A 180 -0.44 -12.24 2.70
N ILE A 181 -1.15 -13.27 2.27
CA ILE A 181 -2.19 -13.20 1.23
C ILE A 181 -3.56 -13.47 1.88
N TYR A 182 -4.47 -12.52 1.75
CA TYR A 182 -5.83 -12.60 2.27
C TYR A 182 -6.85 -12.62 1.13
N MET A 183 -7.88 -13.45 1.26
CA MET A 183 -8.99 -13.47 0.31
C MET A 183 -10.00 -12.34 0.63
N PRO A 184 -10.72 -11.83 -0.40
CA PRO A 184 -11.79 -10.86 -0.21
C PRO A 184 -12.81 -11.36 0.82
N LEU A 185 -13.44 -10.41 1.52
CA LEU A 185 -14.59 -10.74 2.35
C LEU A 185 -15.82 -10.95 1.45
N PRO A 186 -16.74 -11.87 1.80
CA PRO A 186 -18.01 -11.98 1.12
C PRO A 186 -18.71 -10.62 1.12
N ASN A 187 -19.32 -10.25 -0.01
CA ASN A 187 -20.28 -9.14 0.00
C ASN A 187 -21.44 -9.61 0.89
N GLY A 188 -21.65 -8.94 2.04
CA GLY A 188 -22.81 -9.17 2.89
C GLY A 188 -24.10 -8.79 2.18
#